data_AF-A0A4C1SBX9-F1
#
_entry.id   AF-A0A4C1SBX9-F1
#
_cell.length_a   1.000
_cell.length_b   1.000
_cell.length_c   1.000
_cell.angle_alpha   90.00
_cell.angle_beta   90.00
_cell.angle_gamma   90.00
#
_symmetry.space_group_name_H-M   'P 1'
#
loop_
_entity.id
_entity.type
_entity.pdbx_description
1 polymer ?
#
loop_
_entity_poly.entity_id
_entity_poly.type
_entity_poly.pdbx_seq_one_letter_code
_entity_poly.pdbx_strand_id
1 'polypeptide(L)'
;MRVWSPGGGGGAGGAGGGEYVGRVQQQWAWMVPLFLVRDAADDVLFVLEGPAALCAGASLKRAQFKILSADSLREEGQIEHRWSRELINHTTTLQLPRRAVQPRHKALLLAAAFLLVS
;
A
#
# COMPACT_ATOMS: atom_id res chain seq x y z
N MET A 1 7.58 21.58 9.14
CA MET A 1 6.57 20.50 9.08
C MET A 1 5.23 21.15 8.79
N ARG A 2 4.73 21.08 7.55
CA ARG A 2 3.50 21.77 7.12
C ARG A 2 2.42 20.71 6.93
N VAL A 3 1.46 20.69 7.86
CA VAL A 3 0.29 19.82 7.81
C VAL A 3 -0.62 20.32 6.70
N TRP A 4 -1.00 19.44 5.78
CA TRP A 4 -2.01 19.70 4.77
C TRP A 4 -3.39 19.33 5.34
N SER A 5 -4.37 20.23 5.19
CA SER A 5 -5.77 20.01 5.57
C SER A 5 -6.64 19.96 4.32
N PRO A 6 -7.61 19.03 4.22
CA PRO A 6 -8.52 18.99 3.09
C PRO A 6 -9.67 19.97 3.34
N GLY A 7 -9.79 20.99 2.50
CA GLY A 7 -10.93 21.90 2.52
C GLY A 7 -11.24 22.42 1.12
N GLY A 8 -12.39 22.01 0.61
CA GLY A 8 -13.17 22.75 -0.41
C GLY A 8 -12.70 22.62 -1.86
N GLY A 9 -13.52 21.97 -2.69
CA GLY A 9 -13.30 21.86 -4.13
C GLY A 9 -13.31 23.21 -4.86
N GLY A 10 -12.63 23.22 -6.02
CA GLY A 10 -12.61 24.33 -6.95
C GLY A 10 -11.50 24.13 -7.98
N GLY A 11 -11.86 23.60 -9.15
CA GLY A 11 -10.92 23.37 -10.23
C GLY A 11 -10.37 24.68 -10.82
N ALA A 12 -9.08 24.70 -11.13
CA ALA A 12 -8.48 25.58 -12.12
C ALA A 12 -7.21 24.87 -12.66
N GLY A 13 -7.19 24.60 -13.97
CA GLY A 13 -6.12 23.85 -14.62
C GLY A 13 -4.89 24.68 -14.96
N GLY A 14 -3.80 23.97 -15.22
CA GLY A 14 -2.74 24.38 -16.15
C GLY A 14 -1.34 24.54 -15.57
N ALA A 15 -0.50 23.49 -15.71
CA ALA A 15 0.92 23.53 -16.12
C ALA A 15 1.72 22.33 -15.56
N GLY A 16 1.89 21.27 -16.36
CA GLY A 16 2.98 20.27 -16.24
C GLY A 16 3.19 19.52 -14.91
N GLY A 17 2.33 19.68 -13.90
CA GLY A 17 2.47 19.09 -12.57
C GLY A 17 1.68 17.80 -12.42
N GLY A 18 2.29 16.80 -11.78
CA GLY A 18 1.69 15.47 -11.57
C GLY A 18 0.28 15.53 -10.97
N GLU A 19 -0.63 14.76 -11.55
CA GLU A 19 -1.99 14.58 -11.04
C GLU A 19 -1.96 13.81 -9.71
N TYR A 20 -2.68 14.28 -8.70
CA TYR A 20 -2.85 13.53 -7.45
C TYR A 20 -3.70 12.28 -7.71
N VAL A 21 -3.11 11.10 -7.50
CA VAL A 21 -3.76 9.80 -7.78
C VAL A 21 -4.45 9.22 -6.55
N GLY A 22 -3.94 9.50 -5.34
CA GLY A 22 -4.41 8.93 -4.10
C GLY A 22 -3.32 8.83 -3.03
N ARG A 23 -3.58 8.05 -1.97
CA ARG A 23 -2.68 7.92 -0.82
C ARG A 23 -2.71 6.53 -0.18
N VAL A 24 -1.61 6.20 0.49
CA VAL A 24 -1.52 5.06 1.40
C VAL A 24 -1.52 5.61 2.82
N GLN A 25 -2.49 5.20 3.63
CA GLN A 25 -2.68 5.70 4.99
C GLN A 25 -2.56 4.56 5.99
N GLN A 26 -1.62 4.66 6.93
CA GLN A 26 -1.55 3.73 8.05
C GLN A 26 -2.73 3.94 9.01
N GLN A 27 -3.33 2.84 9.44
CA GLN A 27 -4.31 2.80 10.51
C GLN A 27 -3.66 2.28 11.79
N TRP A 28 -4.15 2.77 12.92
CA TRP A 28 -3.70 2.26 14.19
C TRP A 28 -4.32 0.89 14.44
N ALA A 29 -3.46 -0.10 14.70
CA ALA A 29 -3.86 -1.47 14.96
C ALA A 29 -2.94 -2.07 16.04
N TRP A 30 -3.52 -2.81 16.97
CA TRP A 30 -2.79 -3.32 18.14
C TRP A 30 -1.89 -4.54 17.84
N MET A 31 -2.26 -5.37 16.87
CA MET A 31 -1.60 -6.67 16.64
C MET A 31 -0.96 -6.82 15.27
N VAL A 32 -1.65 -6.38 14.22
CA VAL A 32 -1.21 -6.53 12.82
C VAL A 32 -1.28 -5.16 12.17
N PRO A 33 -0.19 -4.66 11.54
CA PRO A 33 -0.23 -3.37 10.87
C PRO A 33 -1.27 -3.36 9.75
N LEU A 34 -1.99 -2.24 9.64
CA LEU A 34 -3.09 -2.07 8.71
C LEU A 34 -2.88 -0.76 7.93
N PHE A 35 -3.03 -0.82 6.61
CA PHE A 35 -2.93 0.35 5.74
C PHE A 35 -4.12 0.41 4.79
N LEU A 36 -4.63 1.61 4.53
CA LEU A 36 -5.68 1.86 3.56
C LEU A 36 -5.07 2.47 2.31
N VAL A 37 -5.36 1.89 1.16
CA VAL A 37 -5.06 2.49 -0.15
C VAL A 37 -6.31 3.21 -0.62
N ARG A 38 -6.21 4.53 -0.73
CA ARG A 38 -7.32 5.42 -1.10
C ARG A 38 -7.03 6.13 -2.42
N ASP A 39 -8.07 6.38 -3.18
CA ASP A 39 -7.98 7.17 -4.40
C ASP A 39 -8.01 8.69 -4.12
N ALA A 40 -8.13 9.50 -5.18
CA ALA A 40 -8.22 10.94 -5.07
C ALA A 40 -9.54 11.46 -4.45
N ALA A 41 -10.61 10.66 -4.51
CA ALA A 41 -11.91 10.94 -3.89
C ALA A 41 -11.99 10.50 -2.42
N ASP A 42 -10.90 9.92 -1.90
CA ASP A 42 -10.79 9.32 -0.57
C ASP A 42 -11.54 7.98 -0.41
N ASP A 43 -12.00 7.37 -1.51
CA ASP A 43 -12.60 6.04 -1.49
C ASP A 43 -11.53 4.98 -1.22
N VAL A 44 -11.85 4.02 -0.34
CA VAL A 44 -10.96 2.90 -0.04
C VAL A 44 -11.01 1.91 -1.20
N LEU A 45 -9.88 1.72 -1.86
CA LEU A 45 -9.74 0.76 -2.96
C LEU A 45 -9.31 -0.62 -2.44
N PHE A 46 -8.31 -0.63 -1.55
CA PHE A 46 -7.72 -1.83 -1.00
C PHE A 46 -7.30 -1.60 0.46
N VAL A 47 -7.27 -2.69 1.21
CA VAL A 47 -6.74 -2.73 2.56
C VAL A 47 -5.51 -3.62 2.58
N LEU A 48 -4.41 -3.13 3.15
CA LEU A 48 -3.18 -3.89 3.30
C LEU A 48 -3.02 -4.32 4.75
N GLU A 49 -2.89 -5.62 4.97
CA GLU A 49 -2.75 -6.19 6.31
C GLU A 49 -1.41 -6.95 6.40
N GLY A 50 -0.61 -6.64 7.43
CA GLY A 50 0.65 -7.32 7.72
C GLY A 50 1.83 -6.37 7.95
N PRO A 51 3.05 -6.92 8.16
CA PRO A 51 3.28 -8.32 8.48
C PRO A 51 2.80 -8.60 9.91
N ALA A 52 2.22 -9.78 10.16
CA ALA A 52 1.84 -10.16 11.52
C ALA A 52 3.11 -10.34 12.38
N ALA A 53 3.36 -9.40 13.29
CA ALA A 53 4.54 -9.38 14.15
C ALA A 53 4.51 -10.42 15.29
N LEU A 54 3.39 -11.13 15.47
CA LEU A 54 3.16 -12.06 16.58
C LEU A 54 4.06 -13.30 16.58
N CYS A 55 4.87 -13.51 15.54
CA CYS A 55 5.97 -14.46 15.61
C CYS A 55 7.26 -13.72 15.93
N ALA A 56 7.56 -13.54 17.22
CA ALA A 56 8.82 -12.98 17.73
C ALA A 56 10.10 -13.76 17.31
N GLY A 57 9.97 -14.80 16.48
CA GLY A 57 11.05 -15.53 15.82
C GLY A 57 10.90 -15.66 14.30
N ALA A 58 9.90 -15.05 13.67
CA ALA A 58 9.74 -15.04 12.22
C ALA A 58 10.73 -14.05 11.61
N SER A 59 11.94 -14.56 11.38
CA SER A 59 12.97 -14.09 10.45
C SER A 59 12.74 -12.70 9.84
N LEU A 60 13.65 -11.75 10.10
CA LEU A 60 13.92 -10.52 9.33
C LEU A 60 14.19 -10.74 7.81
N LYS A 61 13.88 -11.92 7.28
CA LYS A 61 14.16 -12.34 5.91
C LYS A 61 12.96 -12.16 4.98
N ARG A 62 11.73 -12.08 5.51
CA ARG A 62 10.51 -12.02 4.69
C ARG A 62 9.39 -11.25 5.38
N ALA A 63 8.98 -10.13 4.80
CA ALA A 63 7.77 -9.41 5.17
C ALA A 63 6.70 -9.64 4.11
N GLN A 64 5.51 -10.06 4.53
CA GLN A 64 4.38 -10.31 3.65
C GLN A 64 3.18 -9.48 4.11
N PHE A 65 2.56 -8.79 3.16
CA PHE A 65 1.35 -8.01 3.34
C PHE A 65 0.28 -8.55 2.40
N LYS A 66 -0.91 -8.78 2.92
CA LYS A 66 -2.07 -9.17 2.11
C LYS A 66 -2.72 -7.94 1.52
N ILE A 67 -3.12 -8.01 0.26
CA ILE A 67 -3.95 -7.00 -0.39
C ILE A 67 -5.39 -7.51 -0.34
N LEU A 68 -6.20 -6.88 0.49
CA LEU A 68 -7.62 -7.18 0.66
C LEU A 68 -8.48 -6.21 -0.16
N SER A 69 -9.68 -6.64 -0.51
CA SER A 69 -10.75 -5.77 -1.01
C SER A 69 -11.10 -4.66 -0.02
N ALA A 70 -11.78 -3.61 -0.49
CA ALA A 70 -12.19 -2.47 0.33
C ALA A 70 -13.02 -2.84 1.57
N ASP A 71 -13.81 -3.92 1.48
CA ASP A 71 -14.60 -4.48 2.59
C ASP A 71 -13.77 -5.38 3.53
N SER A 72 -12.47 -5.59 3.25
CA SER A 72 -11.56 -6.49 3.97
C SER A 72 -11.98 -7.96 4.00
N LEU A 73 -12.95 -8.38 3.17
CA LEU A 73 -13.50 -9.74 3.19
C LEU A 73 -12.77 -10.71 2.27
N ARG A 74 -12.06 -10.22 1.24
CA ARG A 74 -11.41 -11.05 0.22
C ARG A 74 -9.97 -10.66 0.04
N GLU A 75 -9.09 -11.65 0.09
CA GLU A 75 -7.70 -11.49 -0.35
C GLU A 75 -7.66 -11.51 -1.87
N GLU A 76 -7.15 -10.43 -2.45
CA GLU A 76 -7.11 -10.21 -3.89
C GLU A 76 -5.68 -10.23 -4.42
N GLY A 77 -4.66 -10.14 -3.54
CA GLY A 77 -3.25 -10.19 -3.90
C GLY A 77 -2.35 -10.08 -2.67
N GLN A 78 -1.05 -9.87 -2.90
CA GLN A 78 -0.07 -9.74 -1.81
C GLN A 78 1.17 -8.94 -2.24
N ILE A 79 1.85 -8.37 -1.24
CA ILE A 79 3.16 -7.73 -1.35
C ILE A 79 4.12 -8.55 -0.50
N GLU A 80 5.26 -8.91 -1.06
CA GLU A 80 6.31 -9.63 -0.35
C GLU A 80 7.66 -8.96 -0.53
N HIS A 81 8.31 -8.63 0.58
CA HIS A 81 9.70 -8.22 0.64
C HIS A 81 10.53 -9.38 1.16
N ARG A 82 11.56 -9.77 0.39
CA ARG A 82 12.44 -10.88 0.74
C ARG A 82 13.90 -10.45 0.63
N TRP A 83 14.65 -10.71 1.70
CA TRP A 83 16.09 -10.57 1.71
C TRP A 83 16.77 -11.94 1.49
N SER A 84 17.52 -12.07 0.39
CA SER A 84 18.35 -13.25 0.13
C SER A 84 19.81 -12.97 0.48
N ARG A 85 20.34 -13.71 1.46
CA ARG A 85 21.77 -13.62 1.82
C ARG A 85 22.70 -14.24 0.78
N GLU A 86 22.23 -15.25 0.06
CA GLU A 86 23.03 -15.98 -0.94
C GLU A 86 23.27 -15.13 -2.20
N LEU A 87 22.26 -14.37 -2.62
CA LEU A 87 22.31 -13.50 -3.79
C LEU A 87 22.63 -12.04 -3.43
N ILE A 88 22.73 -11.72 -2.13
CA ILE A 88 22.89 -10.35 -1.58
C ILE A 88 21.92 -9.38 -2.26
N ASN A 89 20.64 -9.78 -2.35
CA ASN A 89 19.62 -9.00 -3.02
C ASN A 89 18.34 -8.87 -2.20
N HIS A 90 17.65 -7.76 -2.43
CA HIS A 90 16.33 -7.49 -1.88
C HIS A 90 15.31 -7.58 -3.02
N THR A 91 14.44 -8.58 -2.93
CA THR A 91 13.41 -8.82 -3.94
C THR A 91 12.07 -8.40 -3.38
N THR A 92 11.41 -7.46 -4.05
CA THR A 92 10.01 -7.09 -3.79
C THR A 92 9.14 -7.71 -4.85
N THR A 93 8.19 -8.54 -4.45
CA THR A 93 7.22 -9.19 -5.33
C THR A 93 5.84 -8.61 -5.06
N LEU A 94 5.23 -8.01 -6.08
CA LEU A 94 3.88 -7.45 -6.02
C LEU A 94 2.93 -8.29 -6.87
N GLN A 95 2.00 -8.97 -6.23
CA GLN A 95 0.93 -9.71 -6.90
C GLN A 95 -0.30 -8.82 -7.01
N LEU A 96 -0.50 -8.24 -8.20
CA LEU A 96 -1.59 -7.30 -8.44
C LEU A 96 -2.96 -8.02 -8.48
N PRO A 97 -3.97 -7.46 -7.80
CA PRO A 97 -5.32 -7.99 -7.85
C PRO A 97 -5.95 -7.78 -9.24
N ARG A 98 -6.80 -8.71 -9.68
CA ARG A 98 -7.49 -8.61 -10.98
C ARG A 98 -8.35 -7.35 -11.11
N ARG A 99 -8.85 -6.84 -9.98
CA ARG A 99 -9.64 -5.60 -9.90
C ARG A 99 -8.81 -4.33 -10.10
N ALA A 100 -7.48 -4.38 -9.98
CA ALA A 100 -6.59 -3.27 -10.31
C ALA A 100 -6.39 -3.15 -11.84
N VAL A 101 -7.49 -3.02 -12.59
CA VAL A 101 -7.47 -2.89 -14.05
C VAL A 101 -6.89 -1.54 -14.46
N GLN A 102 -7.21 -0.49 -13.71
CA GLN A 102 -6.79 0.87 -14.01
C GLN A 102 -5.31 1.09 -13.64
N PRO A 103 -4.52 1.80 -14.48
CA PRO A 103 -3.12 2.11 -14.20
C PRO A 103 -2.90 2.84 -12.86
N ARG A 104 -3.86 3.68 -12.47
CA ARG A 104 -3.86 4.42 -11.19
C ARG A 104 -3.83 3.48 -9.98
N HIS A 105 -4.64 2.43 -10.00
CA HIS A 105 -4.68 1.43 -8.92
C HIS A 105 -3.35 0.67 -8.82
N LYS A 106 -2.77 0.30 -9.96
CA LYS A 106 -1.45 -0.37 -10.01
C LYS A 106 -0.35 0.55 -9.49
N ALA A 107 -0.38 1.83 -9.86
CA ALA A 107 0.56 2.83 -9.37
C ALA A 107 0.47 3.01 -7.85
N LEU A 108 -0.75 3.06 -7.29
CA LEU A 108 -0.96 3.13 -5.84
C LEU A 108 -0.46 1.89 -5.11
N LEU A 109 -0.70 0.69 -5.65
CA LEU A 109 -0.19 -0.55 -5.06
C LEU A 109 1.34 -0.67 -5.15
N LEU A 110 1.94 -0.16 -6.24
CA LEU A 110 3.38 -0.06 -6.37
C LEU A 110 3.97 0.94 -5.36
N ALA A 111 3.33 2.10 -5.19
CA ALA A 111 3.71 3.07 -4.19
C ALA A 111 3.60 2.47 -2.77
N ALA A 112 2.53 1.73 -2.49
CA ALA A 112 2.39 1.00 -1.23
C ALA A 112 3.53 0.00 -1.03
N ALA A 113 3.84 -0.82 -2.03
CA ALA A 113 4.96 -1.76 -1.95
C ALA A 113 6.29 -1.04 -1.67
N PHE A 114 6.51 0.16 -2.19
CA PHE A 114 7.71 0.94 -1.87
C PHE A 114 7.71 1.54 -0.45
N LEU A 115 6.55 1.93 0.06
CA LEU A 115 6.42 2.53 1.40
C LEU A 115 6.51 1.49 2.52
N LEU A 116 6.10 0.25 2.24
CA LEU A 116 6.03 -0.84 3.22
C LEU A 116 7.38 -1.56 3.36
N VAL A 117 8.40 -0.84 3.81
CA VAL A 117 9.71 -1.42 4.12
C VAL A 117 9.68 -1.96 5.56
N SER A 118 10.13 -3.22 5.73
CA SER A 118 10.43 -3.84 7.03
C SER A 118 11.87 -3.57 7.45
#